data_AF-W1DCY8-F1
#
_entry.id   AF-W1DCY8-F1
#
_cell.length_a   1.000
_cell.length_b   1.000
_cell.length_c   1.000
_cell.angle_alpha   90.00
_cell.angle_beta   90.00
_cell.angle_gamma   90.00
#
_symmetry.space_group_name_H-M   'P 1'
#
loop_
_entity.id
_entity.type
_entity.pdbx_description
1 polymer ?
#
loop_
_entity_poly.entity_id
_entity_poly.type
_entity_poly.pdbx_seq_one_letter_code
_entity_poly.pdbx_strand_id
1 'polypeptide(L)' 'MLQPVVRVGEWLVTPSVNQISRKGRQLTLEPRLIDLLVFFCPPSGGSA' A
#
# COMPACT_ATOMS: atom_id res chain seq x y z
N MET A 1 -6.03 -4.60 -15.71
CA MET A 1 -5.99 -3.33 -14.97
C MET A 1 -4.75 -3.35 -14.08
N LEU A 2 -3.86 -2.35 -14.19
CA LEU A 2 -2.75 -2.20 -13.26
C LEU A 2 -3.31 -1.65 -11.95
N GLN A 3 -3.29 -2.45 -10.89
CA GLN A 3 -3.79 -2.02 -9.58
C GLN A 3 -2.79 -1.03 -8.96
N PRO A 4 -3.26 0.07 -8.36
CA PRO A 4 -2.38 1.13 -7.89
C PRO A 4 -1.53 0.64 -6.72
N VAL A 5 -0.20 0.74 -6.88
CA VAL A 5 0.74 0.57 -5.77
C VAL A 5 0.75 1.86 -4.96
N VAL A 6 0.44 1.74 -3.67
CA VAL A 6 0.44 2.85 -2.72
C VAL A 6 1.83 2.99 -2.11
N ARG A 7 2.33 4.22 -1.97
CA ARG A 7 3.67 4.47 -1.40
C ARG A 7 3.56 5.17 -0.05
N VAL A 8 3.90 4.46 1.03
CA VAL A 8 3.88 4.97 2.40
C VAL A 8 5.32 5.16 2.88
N GLY A 9 5.86 6.37 2.68
CA GLY A 9 7.27 6.65 2.93
C GLY A 9 8.20 5.76 2.08
N GLU A 10 9.00 4.91 2.73
CA GLU A 10 9.88 3.93 2.05
C GLU A 10 9.17 2.62 1.67
N TRP A 11 7.92 2.41 2.10
CA TRP A 11 7.17 1.18 1.85
C TRP A 11 6.33 1.28 0.58
N LEU A 12 6.36 0.22 -0.23
CA LEU A 12 5.43 0.00 -1.34
C LEU A 12 4.35 -0.96 -0.87
N VAL A 13 3.10 -0.55 -0.94
CA VAL A 13 1.92 -1.32 -0.55
C VAL A 13 1.21 -1.77 -1.82
N THR A 14 0.97 -3.08 -1.93
CA THR A 14 0.26 -3.73 -3.04
C THR A 14 -1.02 -4.35 -2.48
N PRO A 15 -2.14 -3.59 -2.45
CA PRO A 15 -3.35 -4.00 -1.75
C PRO A 15 -3.98 -5.27 -2.33
N SER A 16 -3.87 -5.45 -3.64
CA SER A 16 -4.38 -6.58 -4.41
C SER A 16 -3.99 -7.95 -3.88
N VAL A 17 -2.83 -8.02 -3.25
CA VAL A 17 -2.24 -9.24 -2.69
C VAL A 17 -1.94 -9.09 -1.20
N ASN A 18 -2.42 -8.01 -0.57
CA ASN A 18 -2.19 -7.67 0.82
C ASN A 18 -0.71 -7.67 1.22
N GLN A 19 0.17 -7.17 0.34
CA GLN A 19 1.62 -7.17 0.60
C GLN A 19 2.17 -5.77 0.73
N ILE A 20 3.19 -5.64 1.57
CA ILE A 20 4.06 -4.48 1.63
C ILE A 20 5.48 -4.90 1.31
N SER A 21 6.26 -4.01 0.70
CA SER A 21 7.65 -4.25 0.40
C SER A 21 8.53 -3.03 0.70
N ARG A 22 9.74 -3.30 1.18
CA ARG A 22 10.77 -2.28 1.45
C ARG A 22 12.15 -2.88 1.26
N LYS A 23 12.99 -2.27 0.42
CA LYS A 23 14.40 -2.66 0.20
C LYS A 23 14.59 -4.17 -0.03
N GLY A 24 13.74 -4.76 -0.87
CA GLY A 24 13.79 -6.20 -1.20
C GLY A 24 13.17 -7.13 -0.15
N ARG A 25 12.66 -6.62 0.97
CA ARG A 25 11.85 -7.40 1.93
C ARG A 25 10.39 -7.27 1.58
N GLN A 26 9.67 -8.40 1.57
CA GLN A 26 8.23 -8.46 1.35
C GLN A 26 7.55 -9.08 2.57
N LEU A 27 6.40 -8.51 2.95
CA LEU A 27 5.58 -8.98 4.07
C LEU A 27 4.13 -9.03 3.60
N THR A 28 3.46 -10.14 3.85
CA THR A 28 2.00 -10.23 3.72
C THR A 28 1.39 -9.76 5.03
N LEU A 29 0.42 -8.85 4.94
CA LEU A 29 -0.34 -8.36 6.08
C LEU A 29 -1.77 -8.88 6.02
N GLU A 30 -2.44 -8.79 7.17
CA GLU A 30 -3.88 -8.97 7.23
C GLU A 30 -4.58 -7.92 6.35
N PRO A 31 -5.64 -8.29 5.61
CA PRO A 31 -6.36 -7.37 4.72
C PRO A 31 -6.80 -6.07 5.40
N ARG A 32 -7.26 -6.15 6.66
CA ARG A 32 -7.68 -4.96 7.42
C ARG A 32 -6.55 -3.97 7.70
N LEU A 33 -5.31 -4.45 7.85
CA LEU A 33 -4.16 -3.56 8.03
C LEU A 33 -3.79 -2.86 6.73
N ILE A 34 -3.98 -3.53 5.59
CA ILE A 34 -3.80 -2.95 4.26
C ILE A 34 -4.85 -1.87 4.01
N ASP A 35 -6.12 -2.13 4.33
CA ASP A 35 -7.19 -1.13 4.24
C ASP A 35 -6.86 0.14 5.04
N LEU A 36 -6.34 -0.01 6.27
CA LEU A 36 -5.90 1.13 7.07
C LEU A 36 -4.75 1.89 6.40
N LEU A 37 -3.76 1.19 5.84
CA LEU A 37 -2.64 1.84 5.14
C LEU A 37 -3.10 2.61 3.89
N VAL A 38 -4.04 2.04 3.12
CA VAL A 38 -4.62 2.70 1.93
C VAL A 38 -5.48 3.89 2.34
N PHE A 39 -6.25 3.78 3.43
CA PHE A 39 -7.06 4.86 3.99
C PHE A 39 -6.19 6.07 4.38
N PHE A 40 -5.07 5.84 5.08
CA PHE A 40 -4.16 6.92 5.50
C PHE A 40 -3.28 7.45 4.37
N CYS A 41 -3.07 6.68 3.31
CA CYS A 41 -2.19 7.05 2.21
C CYS A 41 -2.82 6.65 0.86
N PRO A 42 -3.78 7.42 0.35
CA PRO A 42 -4.34 7.14 -0.96
C PRO A 42 -3.26 7.25 -2.05
N PRO A 43 -3.32 6.42 -3.11
CA PRO A 43 -2.39 6.49 -4.24
C PRO A 43 -2.58 7.82 -4.99
N SER A 44 -1.79 8.84 -4.60
CA SER A 44 -1.72 10.20 -5.17
C SER A 44 -3.02 11.00 -5.23
N GLY A 45 -3.12 12.02 -4.36
CA GLY A 45 -3.24 13.39 -4.88
C GLY A 45 -4.60 14.10 -4.87
N GLY A 46 -5.56 13.73 -4.02
CA GLY A 46 -6.69 14.62 -3.73
C GLY A 46 -6.23 15.76 -2.80
N SER A 47 -5.76 16.88 -3.37
CA SER A 47 -5.94 18.17 -2.68
C SER A 47 -7.44 18.43 -2.59
N ALA A 48 -7.89 18.80 -1.38
CA ALA A 48 -9.24 19.25 -1.02
C ALA A 48 -10.32 18.16 -0.90
#